data_AF-A0A917JT51-F1
#
_entry.id   AF-A0A917JT51-F1
#
_cell.length_a   1.000
_cell.length_b   1.000
_cell.length_c   1.000
_cell.angle_alpha   90.00
_cell.angle_beta   90.00
_cell.angle_gamma   90.00
#
_symmetry.space_group_name_H-M   'P 1'
#
loop_
_entity.id
_entity.type
_entity.pdbx_description
1 polymer ?
#
loop_
_entity_poly.entity_id
_entity_poly.type
_entity_poly.pdbx_seq_one_letter_code
_entity_poly.pdbx_strand_id
1 'polypeptide(L)' 'MYIEADQIIYSPSDLTLYLESPFASWMEHAALHRPKMLELANEADELLSVLQHKGMELEHKILNDFIVYIRNARYLFWLY' A
#
# COMPACT_ATOMS: atom_id res chain seq x y z
N MET A 1 4.18 0.29 -0.89
CA MET A 1 4.30 1.48 -0.02
C MET A 1 4.48 2.74 -0.85
N TYR A 2 3.99 3.88 -0.36
CA TYR A 2 4.11 5.17 -1.06
C TYR A 2 4.20 6.36 -0.09
N ILE A 3 4.63 7.51 -0.60
CA ILE A 3 4.68 8.76 0.17
C ILE A 3 3.44 9.59 -0.14
N GLU A 4 2.71 9.99 0.89
CA GLU A 4 1.60 10.94 0.82
C GLU A 4 1.72 11.93 1.98
N ALA A 5 1.63 13.23 1.71
CA ALA A 5 1.72 14.30 2.72
C ALA A 5 2.94 14.17 3.68
N ASP A 6 4.13 13.92 3.12
CA ASP A 6 5.38 13.68 3.86
C ASP A 6 5.36 12.48 4.84
N GLN A 7 4.38 11.59 4.68
CA GLN A 7 4.25 10.36 5.46
C GLN A 7 4.35 9.14 4.55
N ILE A 8 4.96 8.07 5.06
CA ILE A 8 4.97 6.79 4.36
C ILE A 8 3.68 6.06 4.73
N ILE A 9 2.89 5.76 3.71
CA ILE A 9 1.67 4.96 3.83
C ILE A 9 2.00 3.52 3.44
N TYR A 10 1.65 2.60 4.35
CA TYR A 10 1.81 1.17 4.18
C TYR A 10 0.47 0.53 3.85
N SER A 11 0.42 -0.23 2.78
CA SER A 11 -0.73 -1.06 2.44
C SER A 11 -0.67 -2.42 3.16
N PRO A 12 -1.79 -3.14 3.25
CA PRO A 12 -1.79 -4.51 3.76
C PRO A 12 -0.77 -5.42 3.07
N SER A 13 -0.61 -5.32 1.74
CA SER A 13 0.42 -6.07 1.01
C SER A 13 1.85 -5.72 1.42
N ASP A 14 2.13 -4.48 1.83
CA ASP A 14 3.46 -4.10 2.34
C ASP A 14 3.80 -4.82 3.65
N LEU A 15 2.80 -5.02 4.52
CA LEU A 15 2.97 -5.75 5.78
C LEU A 15 3.20 -7.23 5.53
N THR A 16 2.47 -7.84 4.59
CA THR A 16 2.70 -9.24 4.21
C THR A 16 4.07 -9.42 3.57
N LEU A 17 4.49 -8.50 2.71
CA LEU A 17 5.83 -8.52 2.11
C LEU A 17 6.92 -8.43 3.19
N TYR A 18 6.75 -7.58 4.19
CA TYR A 18 7.68 -7.50 5.32
C TYR A 18 7.78 -8.82 6.09
N LEU A 19 6.64 -9.48 6.33
CA LEU A 19 6.60 -10.78 7.02
C LEU A 19 7.26 -11.90 6.20
N GLU A 20 7.08 -11.89 4.88
CA GLU A 20 7.65 -12.88 3.97
C GLU A 20 9.15 -12.64 3.73
N SER A 21 9.55 -11.38 3.58
CA SER A 21 10.93 -10.97 3.31
C SER A 21 11.18 -9.54 3.79
N PRO A 22 11.77 -9.37 4.98
CA PRO A 22 12.18 -8.05 5.48
C PRO A 22 13.16 -7.34 4.53
N PHE A 23 13.98 -8.09 3.79
CA PHE A 23 14.89 -7.55 2.80
C PHE A 23 14.13 -6.94 1.61
N ALA A 24 13.14 -7.64 1.05
CA ALA A 24 12.36 -7.12 -0.08
C ALA A 24 11.58 -5.86 0.33
N SER A 25 10.96 -5.88 1.50
CA SER A 25 10.28 -4.71 2.06
C SER A 25 11.24 -3.53 2.26
N TRP A 26 12.46 -3.78 2.74
CA TRP A 26 13.50 -2.73 2.85
C TRP A 26 13.93 -2.18 1.49
N MET A 27 14.03 -3.01 0.46
CA MET A 27 14.37 -2.57 -0.90
C MET A 27 13.31 -1.60 -1.46
N GLU A 28 12.03 -1.91 -1.28
CA GLU A 28 10.93 -1.02 -1.66
C GLU A 28 10.97 0.30 -0.88
N HIS A 29 11.21 0.23 0.43
CA HIS A 29 11.35 1.42 1.27
C HIS A 29 12.54 2.29 0.86
N ALA A 30 13.68 1.68 0.55
CA ALA A 30 14.87 2.39 0.09
C ALA A 30 14.65 3.07 -1.26
N ALA A 31 13.87 2.45 -2.16
CA ALA A 31 13.52 3.02 -3.46
C ALA A 31 12.71 4.33 -3.34
N LEU A 32 11.85 4.46 -2.31
CA LEU A 32 11.10 5.71 -2.05
C LEU A 32 12.01 6.91 -1.76
N HIS A 33 13.11 6.70 -1.04
CA HIS A 33 14.03 7.78 -0.64
C HIS A 33 15.20 7.98 -1.61
N ARG A 34 15.54 6.94 -2.38
CA ARG A 34 16.67 6.96 -3.32
C ARG A 34 16.22 6.41 -4.67
N PRO A 35 15.49 7.20 -5.48
CA PRO A 35 15.02 6.76 -6.79
C PRO A 35 16.16 6.32 -7.73
N LYS A 36 17.37 6.90 -7.56
CA LYS A 36 18.59 6.48 -8.29
C LYS A 36 18.95 5.01 -8.09
N MET A 37 18.50 4.37 -7.01
CA MET A 37 18.70 2.94 -6.79
C MET A 37 17.91 2.09 -7.79
N LEU A 38 16.81 2.61 -8.34
CA LEU A 38 16.02 1.93 -9.36
C LEU A 38 16.75 1.86 -10.71
N GLU A 39 17.77 2.70 -10.95
CA GLU A 39 18.62 2.60 -12.15
C GLU A 39 19.43 1.29 -12.18
N LEU A 40 19.63 0.66 -11.01
CA LEU A 40 20.30 -0.64 -10.86
C LEU A 40 19.30 -1.80 -10.82
N ALA A 41 17.99 -1.51 -10.79
CA ALA A 41 16.97 -2.53 -10.78
C ALA A 41 16.79 -3.13 -12.17
N ASN A 42 16.25 -4.35 -12.22
CA ASN A 42 15.83 -4.94 -13.48
C ASN A 42 14.74 -4.08 -14.14
N GLU A 43 14.65 -4.17 -15.46
CA GLU A 43 13.56 -3.57 -16.21
C GLU A 43 12.22 -4.02 -15.62
N ALA A 44 11.30 -3.07 -15.47
CA ALA A 44 9.99 -3.34 -14.90
C ALA A 44 9.23 -4.31 -15.83
N ASP A 45 8.72 -5.38 -15.25
CA ASP A 45 7.83 -6.30 -15.96
C ASP A 45 6.43 -5.65 -16.06
N GLU A 46 5.97 -5.43 -17.28
CA GLU A 46 4.68 -4.79 -17.57
C GLU A 46 3.51 -5.54 -16.91
N LEU A 47 3.55 -6.87 -16.86
CA LEU A 47 2.50 -7.68 -16.24
C LEU A 47 2.51 -7.49 -14.73
N LEU A 48 3.69 -7.48 -14.10
CA LEU A 48 3.80 -7.22 -12.67
C LEU A 48 3.30 -5.81 -12.32
N SER A 49 3.58 -4.82 -13.16
CA SER A 49 3.06 -3.46 -12.99
C SER A 49 1.53 -3.41 -13.03
N VAL A 50 0.91 -4.08 -14.00
CA VAL A 50 -0.56 -4.18 -14.10
C VAL A 50 -1.16 -4.89 -12.89
N LEU A 51 -0.54 -5.98 -12.43
CA LEU A 51 -1.01 -6.72 -11.26
C LEU A 51 -0.92 -5.88 -9.98
N GLN A 52 0.20 -5.17 -9.79
CA GLN A 52 0.39 -4.27 -8.66
C GLN A 52 -0.67 -3.16 -8.64
N HIS A 53 -0.93 -2.55 -9.81
CA HIS A 53 -1.95 -1.52 -9.94
C HIS A 53 -3.35 -2.03 -9.55
N LYS A 54 -3.76 -3.19 -10.08
CA LYS A 54 -5.05 -3.82 -9.75
C LYS A 54 -5.16 -4.20 -8.27
N GLY A 55 -4.06 -4.67 -7.68
CA GLY A 55 -3.99 -4.95 -6.24
C GLY A 55 -4.28 -3.70 -5.41
N MET A 56 -3.62 -2.59 -5.76
CA MET A 56 -3.81 -1.31 -5.08
C MET A 56 -5.25 -0.79 -5.21
N GLU A 57 -5.86 -0.88 -6.41
CA GLU A 57 -7.27 -0.53 -6.60
C GLU A 57 -8.22 -1.33 -5.69
N LEU A 58 -7.97 -2.64 -5.56
CA LEU A 58 -8.75 -3.51 -4.69
C LEU A 58 -8.58 -3.12 -3.21
N GLU A 59 -7.35 -2.86 -2.76
CA GLU A 59 -7.07 -2.43 -1.40
C GLU A 59 -7.77 -1.10 -1.07
N HIS A 60 -7.75 -0.13 -1.98
CA HIS A 60 -8.47 1.14 -1.80
C HIS A 60 -9.98 0.95 -1.72
N LYS A 61 -10.54 0.07 -2.55
CA LYS A 61 -11.99 -0.24 -2.49
C LYS A 61 -12.37 -0.78 -1.11
N ILE A 62 -11.60 -1.75 -0.61
CA ILE A 62 -11.82 -2.35 0.71
C ILE A 62 -11.73 -1.27 1.81
N LEU A 63 -10.70 -0.41 1.77
CA LEU A 63 -10.54 0.68 2.72
C LEU A 63 -11.75 1.62 2.73
N ASN A 64 -12.25 2.01 1.55
CA ASN A 64 -13.42 2.87 1.43
C ASN A 64 -14.68 2.22 2.02
N ASP A 65 -14.89 0.93 1.74
CA ASP A 65 -16.01 0.16 2.30
C ASP A 65 -15.93 0.11 3.83
N PHE A 66 -14.73 -0.09 4.40
CA PHE A 66 -14.50 -0.05 5.85
C PHE A 66 -14.79 1.34 6.46
N ILE A 67 -14.36 2.43 5.80
CA ILE A 67 -14.62 3.79 6.28
C ILE A 67 -16.13 4.08 6.30
N VAL A 68 -16.86 3.69 5.25
CA VAL A 68 -18.33 3.85 5.18
C VAL A 68 -19.00 3.04 6.30
N TYR A 69 -18.59 1.78 6.49
CA TYR A 69 -19.09 0.93 7.55
C TYR A 69 -18.89 1.57 8.94
N ILE A 70 -17.68 2.02 9.26
CA ILE A 70 -17.36 2.65 10.55
C ILE A 70 -18.16 3.93 10.75
N ARG A 71 -18.29 4.78 9.72
CA ARG A 71 -19.11 6.00 9.80
C ARG A 71 -20.55 5.66 10.18
N ASN A 72 -21.16 4.69 9.49
CA ASN A 72 -22.53 4.26 9.75
C ASN A 72 -22.69 3.63 11.15
N ALA A 73 -21.76 2.78 11.58
CA ALA A 73 -21.75 2.21 12.92
C ALA A 73 -21.63 3.28 14.01
N ARG A 74 -20.85 4.35 13.76
CA ARG A 74 -20.72 5.47 14.70
C ARG A 74 -22.02 6.24 14.86
N TYR A 75 -22.84 6.40 13.82
CA TYR A 75 -24.16 7.03 13.96
C TYR A 75 -25.14 6.21 14.81
N LEU A 76 -25.04 4.88 14.79
CA LEU A 76 -25.88 4.00 15.61
C LEU A 76 -25.53 4.07 17.11
N PHE A 77 -24.26 4.35 17.45
CA PHE A 77 -23.79 4.45 18.84
C PHE A 77 -24.17 5.77 19.54
N TRP A 78 -24.58 6.81 18.79
CA TRP A 78 -25.06 8.09 19.35
C TRP A 78 -26.60 8.19 19.38
N LEU A 79 -27.31 7.12 19.01
CA LEU A 79 -28.77 7.04 19.05
C LEU A 79 -29.30 6.25 20.27
N TYR A 80 -28.43 5.89 21.22
CA TYR A 80 -28.76 5.24 22.50
C TYR A 80 -28.06 5.95 23.66
#